data_AF-A0A412VTD1-F1
#
_entry.id   AF-A0A412VTD1-F1
#
_cell.length_a   1.000
_cell.length_b   1.000
_cell.length_c   1.000
_cell.angle_alpha   90.00
_cell.angle_beta   90.00
_cell.angle_gamma   90.00
#
_symmetry.space_group_name_H-M   'P 1'
#
loop_
_entity.id
_entity.type
_entity.pdbx_description
1 polymer ?
#
loop_
_entity_poly.entity_id
_entity_poly.type
_entity_poly.pdbx_seq_one_letter_code
_entity_poly.pdbx_strand_id
1 'polypeptide(L)'
;MKYSKTGQFTANQEKLCKEIAIRISKLRKSGCCVFGKGDELRVYKTKDMEHAQPLHLSTGSDYKHAIKYLHAGRINDSGADDSEYFEQGYITEE
;
A
#
# COMPACT_ATOMS: atom_id res chain seq x y z
N MET A 1 26.94 10.89 -0.56
CA MET A 1 26.63 10.46 0.82
C MET A 1 27.10 9.03 1.01
N LYS A 2 27.68 8.67 2.17
CA LYS A 2 28.12 7.28 2.38
C LYS A 2 26.92 6.35 2.55
N TYR A 3 26.93 5.20 1.88
CA TYR A 3 25.83 4.23 1.96
C TYR A 3 25.52 3.82 3.42
N SER A 4 26.55 3.61 4.23
CA SER A 4 26.44 3.27 5.65
C SER A 4 25.74 4.32 6.53
N LYS A 5 25.61 5.56 6.06
CA LYS A 5 24.98 6.65 6.82
C LYS A 5 23.53 6.93 6.43
N THR A 6 23.06 6.43 5.29
CA THR A 6 21.74 6.79 4.75
C THR A 6 21.00 5.68 4.03
N GLY A 7 21.70 4.77 3.36
CA GLY A 7 21.08 3.73 2.54
C GLY A 7 20.62 2.51 3.34
N GLN A 8 20.73 2.57 4.67
CA GLN A 8 20.42 1.50 5.60
C GLN A 8 19.29 1.91 6.54
N PHE A 9 18.37 0.99 6.79
CA PHE A 9 17.34 1.19 7.82
C PHE A 9 17.93 0.99 9.22
N THR A 10 17.39 1.73 10.18
CA THR A 10 17.62 1.45 11.60
C THR A 10 16.82 0.22 12.04
N ALA A 11 17.30 -0.48 13.08
CA ALA A 11 16.60 -1.63 13.63
C ALA A 11 15.15 -1.32 14.04
N ASN A 12 14.87 -0.10 14.51
CA ASN A 12 13.52 0.32 14.87
C ASN A 12 12.61 0.47 13.63
N GLN A 13 13.13 1.03 12.53
CA GLN A 13 12.39 1.13 11.27
C GLN A 13 12.04 -0.25 10.72
N GLU A 14 13.00 -1.19 10.74
CA GLU A 14 12.75 -2.58 10.33
C GLU A 14 11.68 -3.26 11.20
N LYS A 15 11.73 -3.04 12.52
CA LYS A 15 10.74 -3.59 13.46
C LYS A 15 9.34 -3.06 13.13
N LEU A 16 9.18 -1.75 12.96
CA LEU A 16 7.89 -1.14 12.61
C LEU A 16 7.36 -1.68 11.27
N CYS A 17 8.24 -1.86 10.28
CA CYS A 17 7.87 -2.48 9.00
C CYS A 17 7.34 -3.91 9.17
N LYS A 18 8.00 -4.73 10.00
CA LYS A 18 7.53 -6.09 10.31
C LYS A 18 6.16 -6.10 11.00
N GLU A 19 5.91 -5.14 11.90
CA GLU A 19 4.61 -5.00 12.56
C GLU A 19 3.49 -4.67 11.56
N ILE A 20 3.75 -3.79 10.59
CA ILE A 20 2.82 -3.50 9.48
C ILE A 20 2.51 -4.79 8.70
N ALA A 21 3.53 -5.54 8.31
CA ALA A 21 3.36 -6.79 7.57
C ALA A 21 2.49 -7.82 8.33
N ILE A 22 2.71 -7.96 9.64
CA ILE A 22 1.92 -8.85 10.50
C ILE A 22 0.44 -8.41 10.54
N ARG A 23 0.17 -7.09 10.66
CA ARG A 23 -1.20 -6.57 10.71
C ARG A 23 -1.93 -6.73 9.39
N ILE A 24 -1.26 -6.47 8.26
CA ILE A 24 -1.81 -6.72 6.92
C ILE A 24 -2.14 -8.21 6.75
N SER A 25 -1.24 -9.12 7.16
CA SER A 25 -1.49 -10.57 7.10
C SER A 25 -2.73 -10.98 7.90
N LYS A 26 -2.88 -10.45 9.12
CA LYS A 26 -4.06 -10.71 9.96
C LYS A 26 -5.35 -10.19 9.33
N LEU A 27 -5.35 -8.96 8.79
CA LEU A 27 -6.50 -8.39 8.06
C LEU A 27 -6.89 -9.23 6.84
N ARG A 28 -5.91 -9.74 6.09
CA ARG A 28 -6.18 -10.60 4.94
C ARG A 28 -6.85 -11.91 5.36
N LYS A 29 -6.35 -12.54 6.43
CA LYS A 29 -6.93 -13.76 7.00
C LYS A 29 -8.35 -13.56 7.55
N SER A 30 -8.73 -12.34 7.92
CA SER A 30 -10.10 -12.03 8.36
C SER A 30 -11.10 -11.83 7.21
N GLY A 31 -10.70 -12.05 5.94
CA GLY A 31 -11.57 -11.89 4.78
C GLY A 31 -11.59 -10.48 4.20
N CYS A 32 -10.55 -9.69 4.45
CA CYS A 32 -10.39 -8.37 3.89
C CYS A 32 -9.28 -8.33 2.83
N CYS A 33 -9.37 -7.34 1.94
CA CYS A 33 -8.31 -6.96 1.01
C CYS A 33 -7.90 -5.51 1.28
N VAL A 34 -6.63 -5.20 1.07
CA VAL A 34 -6.03 -3.89 1.33
C VAL A 34 -5.54 -3.33 0.01
N PHE A 35 -5.93 -2.11 -0.32
CA PHE A 35 -5.54 -1.42 -1.56
C PHE A 35 -4.95 -0.06 -1.24
N GLY A 36 -3.86 0.28 -1.93
CA GLY A 36 -3.44 1.67 -2.10
C GLY A 36 -4.36 2.37 -3.09
N LYS A 37 -4.86 3.56 -2.74
CA LYS A 37 -5.67 4.42 -3.60
C LYS A 37 -5.14 5.85 -3.48
N GLY A 38 -4.17 6.19 -4.32
CA GLY A 38 -3.40 7.43 -4.17
C GLY A 38 -2.58 7.37 -2.88
N ASP A 39 -2.80 8.33 -1.99
CA ASP A 39 -2.14 8.43 -0.69
C ASP A 39 -2.88 7.70 0.45
N GLU A 40 -3.95 6.96 0.16
CA GLU A 40 -4.74 6.25 1.18
C GLU A 40 -4.58 4.74 1.12
N LEU A 41 -4.48 4.11 2.30
CA LEU A 41 -4.61 2.67 2.46
C LEU A 41 -6.06 2.32 2.83
N ARG A 42 -6.79 1.74 1.89
CA ARG A 42 -8.21 1.39 2.06
C ARG A 42 -8.39 -0.11 2.22
N VAL A 43 -9.21 -0.51 3.20
CA VAL A 43 -9.51 -1.92 3.49
C VAL A 43 -10.95 -2.21 3.13
N TYR A 44 -11.16 -3.23 2.30
CA TYR A 44 -12.47 -3.68 1.85
C TYR A 44 -12.70 -5.12 2.27
N LYS A 45 -13.97 -5.56 2.30
CA LYS A 45 -14.26 -7.00 2.33
C LYS A 45 -13.91 -7.62 0.99
N THR A 46 -13.22 -8.76 1.00
CA THR A 46 -12.80 -9.44 -0.23
C THR A 46 -14.00 -9.80 -1.11
N LYS A 47 -15.06 -10.37 -0.51
CA LYS A 47 -16.29 -10.76 -1.22
C LYS A 47 -17.00 -9.58 -1.89
N ASP A 48 -17.03 -8.42 -1.24
CA ASP A 48 -17.68 -7.24 -1.83
C ASP A 48 -16.88 -6.74 -3.04
N MET A 49 -15.53 -6.82 -2.98
CA MET A 49 -14.65 -6.42 -4.07
C MET A 49 -14.69 -7.36 -5.28
N GLU A 50 -15.06 -8.64 -5.13
CA GLU A 50 -15.31 -9.56 -6.26
C GLU A 50 -16.44 -9.07 -7.18
N HIS A 51 -17.31 -8.19 -6.67
CA HIS A 51 -18.41 -7.58 -7.42
C HIS A 51 -18.14 -6.10 -7.78
N ALA A 52 -16.93 -5.60 -7.52
CA ALA A 52 -16.59 -4.21 -7.84
C ALA A 52 -16.69 -3.95 -9.34
N GLN A 53 -17.47 -2.94 -9.71
CA GLN A 53 -17.58 -2.48 -11.10
C GLN A 53 -16.55 -1.36 -11.36
N PRO A 54 -15.75 -1.45 -12.42
CA PRO A 54 -14.82 -0.39 -12.76
C PRO A 54 -15.58 0.82 -13.29
N LEU A 55 -15.17 2.02 -12.85
CA LEU A 55 -15.87 3.27 -13.15
C LEU A 55 -16.06 3.54 -14.65
N HIS A 56 -15.13 3.09 -15.49
CA HIS A 56 -15.18 3.29 -16.94
C HIS A 56 -16.24 2.43 -17.64
N LEU A 57 -16.77 1.39 -16.99
CA LEU A 57 -17.86 0.54 -17.50
C LEU A 57 -19.21 0.93 -16.90
N SER A 58 -19.40 2.22 -16.56
CA SER A 58 -20.54 2.81 -15.81
C SER A 58 -21.95 2.25 -16.07
N THR A 59 -22.22 1.68 -17.24
CA THR A 59 -23.45 0.96 -17.57
C THR A 59 -23.66 -0.25 -16.64
N GLY A 60 -24.52 -0.08 -15.63
CA GLY A 60 -24.92 -1.12 -14.68
C GLY A 60 -24.38 -0.94 -13.25
N SER A 61 -23.62 0.11 -12.97
CA SER A 61 -23.16 0.42 -11.61
C SER A 61 -24.29 0.99 -10.74
N ASP A 62 -24.48 0.43 -9.55
CA ASP A 62 -25.39 0.99 -8.55
C ASP A 62 -24.67 2.02 -7.67
N TYR A 63 -24.76 3.29 -8.08
CA TYR A 63 -24.14 4.40 -7.37
C TYR A 63 -24.75 4.71 -6.00
N LYS A 64 -25.92 4.13 -5.65
CA LYS A 64 -26.52 4.31 -4.32
C LYS A 64 -25.88 3.41 -3.26
N HIS A 65 -25.26 2.30 -3.68
CA HIS A 65 -24.69 1.30 -2.77
C HIS A 65 -23.18 1.12 -3.03
N ALA A 66 -22.42 2.21 -2.85
CA ALA A 66 -20.97 2.17 -2.96
C ALA A 66 -20.36 1.14 -1.99
N ILE A 67 -19.35 0.39 -2.45
CA ILE A 67 -18.62 -0.56 -1.61
C ILE A 67 -17.96 0.20 -0.46
N LYS A 68 -18.30 -0.21 0.77
CA LYS A 68 -17.75 0.39 1.99
C LYS A 68 -16.29 -0.04 2.17
N TYR A 69 -15.50 0.89 2.70
CA TYR A 69 -14.12 0.62 3.11
C TYR A 69 -13.83 1.20 4.50
N LEU A 70 -12.78 0.68 5.12
CA LEU A 70 -12.16 1.26 6.31
C LEU A 70 -10.88 1.97 5.89
N HIS A 71 -10.63 3.16 6.45
CA HIS A 71 -9.38 3.89 6.28
C HIS A 71 -8.32 3.33 7.24
N ALA A 72 -7.25 2.75 6.68
CA ALA A 72 -6.17 2.12 7.44
C ALA A 72 -4.90 2.99 7.55
N GLY A 73 -5.00 4.27 7.19
CA GLY A 73 -3.90 5.22 7.24
C GLY A 73 -3.55 5.77 5.87
N ARG A 74 -2.55 6.65 5.85
CA ARG A 74 -2.00 7.25 4.64
C ARG A 74 -0.65 6.66 4.30
N ILE A 75 -0.40 6.54 3.00
CA ILE A 75 0.87 6.16 2.39
C ILE A 75 1.33 7.33 1.50
N ASN A 76 2.59 7.33 1.09
CA ASN A 76 3.09 8.42 0.24
C ASN A 76 2.60 8.29 -1.20
N ASP A 77 2.49 7.06 -1.71
CA ASP A 77 2.00 6.75 -3.04
C ASP A 77 1.61 5.27 -3.10
N SER A 78 0.69 4.90 -4.00
CA SER A 78 0.32 3.49 -4.23
C SER A 78 1.30 2.72 -5.11
N GLY A 79 2.32 3.39 -5.64
CA GLY A 79 3.41 2.84 -6.42
C GLY A 79 3.05 2.55 -7.88
N ALA A 80 4.07 2.55 -8.73
CA ALA A 80 4.12 1.77 -9.96
C ALA A 80 5.06 0.57 -9.75
N ASP A 81 5.03 -0.45 -10.62
CA ASP A 81 5.80 -1.70 -10.45
C ASP A 81 7.32 -1.54 -10.75
N ASP A 82 7.86 -0.33 -10.65
CA ASP A 82 9.25 -0.01 -10.99
C ASP A 82 10.15 -0.01 -9.74
N SER A 83 11.43 -0.39 -9.90
CA SER A 83 12.41 -0.30 -8.82
C SER A 83 13.04 1.09 -8.74
N GLU A 84 13.22 1.59 -7.52
CA GLU A 84 13.81 2.89 -7.27
C GLU A 84 15.32 2.79 -7.01
N TYR A 85 16.08 3.64 -7.69
CA TYR A 85 17.52 3.74 -7.54
C TYR A 85 17.89 5.16 -7.13
N PHE A 86 19.00 5.30 -6.41
CA PHE A 86 19.60 6.61 -6.18
C PHE A 86 20.09 7.21 -7.50
N GLU A 87 20.06 8.54 -7.61
CA GLU A 87 20.71 9.23 -8.72
C GLU A 87 22.23 8.94 -8.72
N GLN A 88 22.83 8.92 -9.91
CA GLN A 88 24.25 8.60 -10.06
C GLN A 88 25.13 9.57 -9.27
N GLY A 89 26.02 9.04 -8.43
CA GLY A 89 26.94 9.83 -7.60
C GLY A 89 26.36 10.34 -6.27
N TYR A 90 25.06 10.19 -6.03
CA TYR A 90 24.46 10.60 -4.74
C TYR A 90 24.90 9.71 -3.58
N ILE A 91 24.98 8.40 -3.80
CA ILE A 91 25.57 7.45 -2.86
C ILE A 91 26.88 6.91 -3.41
N THR A 92 27.89 6.85 -2.54
CA THR A 92 29.20 6.26 -2.80
C THR A 92 29.42 5.07 -1.87
N GLU A 93 30.18 4.08 -2.34
CA GLU A 93 30.59 2.92 -1.52
C GLU A 93 31.61 3.30 -0.44
N GLU A 94 32.38 4.37 -0.66
CA GLU A 94 33.39 4.90 0.28
C GLU A 94 32.81 5.71 1.45
#